data_AF-A0A7C7QIE3-F1
#
_entry.id   AF-A0A7C7QIE3-F1
#
_cell.length_a   1.000
_cell.length_b   1.000
_cell.length_c   1.000
_cell.angle_alpha   90.00
_cell.angle_beta   90.00
_cell.angle_gamma   90.00
#
_symmetry.space_group_name_H-M   'P 1'
#
loop_
_entity.id
_entity.type
_entity.pdbx_description
1 polymer ?
#
loop_
_entity_poly.entity_id
_entity_poly.type
_entity_poly.pdbx_seq_one_letter_code
_entity_poly.pdbx_strand_id
1 'polypeptide(L)'
;MIMKRMFRIAVNVEECCNCGFCQSFVACSARKVGCIGCGACQYGCPDGVRELKDILEERKEITIRINGDPVAVPERISVLKALELNGFKVSRLPDQGDIFAPCRSGGCGSCAVLINGVLERSCITPVADGMDIVTEKTELQKHPPVRIITPMRPYPHFIPSLFTHGCNYRCGACHNWEITFASAGSLIVPKNVHVYLGFGRVKTNQIGISGGEPTLNRRWLVDSIKDLRARNNRVMIQLDTNASLLSPEYIDELVEVGVTHISPDIKAIRLKTFMDLTGLSDKELAETLLKASWNAVKYIQEVYHGRVFMVVAIPYRPEVTSKEELFELGKALSDIDPYIPVNVVEYQPAFRWRDWRGLQKEDMDEARGVLEEAGIKSVVIQGGAGIPRALDPLDLVLGTEEF
;
A
#
# COMPACT_ATOMS: atom_id res chain seq x y z
N MET A 1 -36.25 3.98 14.67
CA MET A 1 -36.18 2.99 15.77
C MET A 1 -34.72 2.89 16.17
N ILE A 2 -34.38 3.06 17.45
CA ILE A 2 -32.99 2.96 17.92
C ILE A 2 -32.69 1.47 18.10
N MET A 3 -31.75 0.92 17.33
CA MET A 3 -31.34 -0.48 17.45
C MET A 3 -29.95 -0.54 18.09
N LYS A 4 -29.85 -1.26 19.21
CA LYS A 4 -28.56 -1.55 19.86
C LYS A 4 -27.79 -2.54 18.98
N ARG A 5 -26.66 -2.12 18.43
CA ARG A 5 -25.81 -2.93 17.54
C ARG A 5 -24.37 -2.92 18.05
N MET A 6 -23.61 -3.92 17.63
CA MET A 6 -22.17 -3.98 17.90
C MET A 6 -21.43 -3.11 16.88
N PHE A 7 -20.67 -2.14 17.38
CA PHE A 7 -19.83 -1.26 16.58
C PHE A 7 -18.39 -1.37 17.03
N ARG A 8 -17.44 -1.03 16.14
CA ARG A 8 -16.03 -0.94 16.51
C ARG A 8 -15.63 0.51 16.65
N ILE A 9 -14.89 0.82 17.71
CA ILE A 9 -14.27 2.14 17.90
C ILE A 9 -12.78 1.99 18.21
N ALA A 10 -12.00 2.97 17.80
CA ALA A 10 -10.57 3.03 18.10
C ALA A 10 -10.35 3.56 19.52
N VAL A 11 -9.65 2.78 20.34
CA VAL A 11 -9.25 3.13 21.72
C VAL A 11 -7.74 2.99 21.89
N ASN A 12 -7.18 3.59 22.94
CA ASN A 12 -5.83 3.26 23.39
C ASN A 12 -5.94 2.12 24.40
N VAL A 13 -5.21 1.03 24.19
CA VAL A 13 -5.17 -0.11 25.13
C VAL A 13 -4.01 -0.04 26.12
N GLU A 14 -2.99 0.74 25.79
CA GLU A 14 -1.79 0.96 26.59
C GLU A 14 -1.36 2.43 26.49
N GLU A 15 -0.26 2.80 27.15
CA GLU A 15 0.31 4.13 27.10
C GLU A 15 0.80 4.46 25.68
N CYS A 16 0.47 5.65 25.20
CA CYS A 16 0.79 6.09 23.84
C CYS A 16 2.08 6.91 23.82
N CYS A 17 2.98 6.67 22.86
CA CYS A 17 4.17 7.50 22.64
C CYS A 17 3.86 8.95 22.22
N ASN A 18 2.58 9.28 21.99
CA ASN A 18 2.13 10.61 21.59
C ASN A 18 2.77 11.16 20.29
N CYS A 19 3.15 10.28 19.36
CA CYS A 19 3.71 10.63 18.04
C CYS A 19 2.82 11.51 17.13
N GLY A 20 1.54 11.72 17.48
CA GLY A 20 0.61 12.56 16.72
C GLY A 20 0.13 12.01 15.37
N PHE A 21 0.61 10.85 14.91
CA PHE A 21 0.21 10.25 13.61
C PHE A 21 -1.31 10.19 13.41
N CYS A 22 -2.05 9.65 14.38
CA CYS A 22 -3.51 9.48 14.26
C CYS A 22 -4.30 10.79 14.26
N GLN A 23 -3.66 11.90 14.62
CA GLN A 23 -4.26 13.23 14.66
C GLN A 23 -3.98 14.00 13.37
N SER A 24 -2.74 13.94 12.86
CA SER A 24 -2.28 14.79 11.75
C SER A 24 -2.18 14.07 10.40
N PHE A 25 -1.94 12.76 10.41
CA PHE A 25 -1.71 11.99 9.18
C PHE A 25 -2.90 11.11 8.77
N VAL A 26 -3.91 11.01 9.64
CA VAL A 26 -5.16 10.31 9.36
C VAL A 26 -6.27 11.34 9.18
N ALA A 27 -7.04 11.24 8.10
CA ALA A 27 -8.25 12.03 7.89
C ALA A 27 -9.39 11.56 8.84
N CYS A 28 -9.18 11.73 10.14
CA CYS A 28 -10.03 11.17 11.19
C CYS A 28 -11.28 12.02 11.37
N SER A 29 -12.45 11.41 11.20
CA SER A 29 -13.74 12.07 11.42
C SER A 29 -14.13 12.17 12.91
N ALA A 30 -13.33 11.60 13.82
CA ALA A 30 -13.71 11.46 15.22
C ALA A 30 -13.98 12.78 15.94
N ARG A 31 -13.24 13.85 15.61
CA ARG A 31 -13.48 15.19 16.18
C ARG A 31 -14.78 15.83 15.68
N LYS A 32 -15.31 15.39 14.53
CA LYS A 32 -16.52 15.96 13.89
C LYS A 32 -17.78 15.18 14.23
N VAL A 33 -17.71 13.84 14.14
CA VAL A 33 -18.88 12.95 14.25
C VAL A 33 -18.64 11.75 15.18
N GLY A 34 -17.51 11.69 15.90
CA GLY A 34 -17.12 10.51 16.67
C GLY A 34 -16.48 9.40 15.82
N CYS A 35 -15.93 8.40 16.50
CA CYS A 35 -15.20 7.32 15.84
C CYS A 35 -16.14 6.43 15.01
N ILE A 36 -15.80 6.25 13.74
CA ILE A 36 -16.59 5.43 12.80
C ILE A 36 -16.10 3.99 12.62
N GLY A 37 -15.07 3.60 13.39
CA GLY A 37 -14.53 2.23 13.33
C GLY A 37 -13.77 1.88 12.05
N CYS A 38 -13.26 2.87 11.30
CA CYS A 38 -12.56 2.62 10.03
C CYS A 38 -11.19 1.94 10.20
N GLY A 39 -10.57 2.05 11.38
CA GLY A 39 -9.27 1.43 11.68
C GLY A 39 -8.05 2.11 11.06
N ALA A 40 -8.20 3.22 10.33
CA ALA A 40 -7.06 3.90 9.69
C ALA A 40 -5.97 4.32 10.70
N CYS A 41 -6.36 4.81 11.88
CA CYS A 41 -5.42 5.16 12.96
C CYS A 41 -4.72 3.96 13.60
N GLN A 42 -5.35 2.78 13.60
CA GLN A 42 -4.73 1.55 14.09
C GLN A 42 -3.60 1.10 13.16
N TYR A 43 -3.81 1.20 11.84
CA TYR A 43 -2.84 0.70 10.87
C TYR A 43 -1.51 1.45 10.89
N GLY A 44 -1.54 2.77 11.06
CA GLY A 44 -0.34 3.59 11.18
C GLY A 44 0.10 3.86 12.62
N CYS A 45 -0.46 3.18 13.63
CA CYS A 45 0.02 3.34 15.00
C CYS A 45 1.37 2.60 15.18
N PRO A 46 2.46 3.32 15.50
CA PRO A 46 3.80 2.74 15.60
C PRO A 46 3.98 1.89 16.86
N ASP A 47 3.27 2.17 17.94
CA ASP A 47 3.33 1.35 19.16
C ASP A 47 2.32 0.19 19.13
N GLY A 48 1.42 0.15 18.14
CA GLY A 48 0.33 -0.82 18.11
C GLY A 48 -0.78 -0.60 19.16
N VAL A 49 -0.67 0.41 20.01
CA VAL A 49 -1.62 0.65 21.13
C VAL A 49 -3.01 1.16 20.72
N ARG A 50 -3.18 1.59 19.45
CA ARG A 50 -4.49 1.95 18.90
C ARG A 50 -5.18 0.69 18.39
N GLU A 51 -6.20 0.24 19.09
CA GLU A 51 -6.99 -0.95 18.71
C GLU A 51 -8.46 -0.63 18.45
N LEU A 52 -9.06 -1.38 17.52
CA LEU A 52 -10.52 -1.40 17.37
C LEU A 52 -11.13 -2.35 18.40
N LYS A 53 -11.95 -1.82 19.32
CA LYS A 53 -12.73 -2.61 20.27
C LYS A 53 -14.20 -2.58 19.92
N ASP A 54 -14.85 -3.72 20.11
CA ASP A 54 -16.30 -3.83 19.99
C ASP A 54 -16.98 -3.14 21.17
N ILE A 55 -17.97 -2.31 20.86
CA ILE A 55 -18.83 -1.64 21.81
C ILE A 55 -20.29 -1.92 21.44
N LEU A 56 -21.12 -2.04 22.46
CA LEU A 56 -22.55 -2.17 22.29
C LEU A 56 -23.16 -0.78 22.48
N GLU A 57 -23.56 -0.14 21.38
CA GLU A 57 -23.99 1.25 21.37
C GLU A 57 -25.33 1.40 20.64
N GLU A 58 -26.12 2.35 21.10
CA GLU A 58 -27.33 2.79 20.41
C GLU A 58 -26.99 3.99 19.53
N ARG A 59 -27.34 3.91 18.24
CA ARG A 59 -27.08 4.98 17.27
C ARG A 59 -28.36 5.33 16.53
N LYS A 60 -28.53 6.61 16.23
CA LYS A 60 -29.64 7.09 15.41
C LYS A 60 -29.53 6.50 14.01
N GLU A 61 -30.65 6.07 13.45
CA GLU A 61 -30.72 5.71 12.03
C GLU A 61 -30.90 6.99 11.20
N ILE A 62 -30.12 7.10 10.14
CA ILE A 62 -30.18 8.17 9.12
C ILE A 62 -30.54 7.56 7.78
N THR A 63 -31.09 8.36 6.87
CA THR A 63 -31.46 7.90 5.53
C THR A 63 -30.41 8.35 4.54
N ILE A 64 -29.84 7.40 3.81
CA ILE A 64 -28.95 7.64 2.67
C ILE A 64 -29.59 7.03 1.42
N ARG A 65 -29.08 7.36 0.22
CA ARG A 65 -29.43 6.67 -1.03
C ARG A 65 -28.24 5.86 -1.51
N ILE A 66 -28.46 4.62 -1.89
CA ILE A 66 -27.45 3.79 -2.55
C ILE A 66 -27.99 3.44 -3.92
N ASN A 67 -27.31 3.89 -4.98
CA ASN A 67 -27.74 3.73 -6.37
C ASN A 67 -29.21 4.19 -6.61
N GLY A 68 -29.60 5.28 -5.96
CA GLY A 68 -30.95 5.85 -6.02
C GLY A 68 -31.94 5.33 -4.97
N ASP A 69 -31.69 4.14 -4.40
CA ASP A 69 -32.60 3.52 -3.44
C ASP A 69 -32.39 4.06 -2.02
N PRO A 70 -33.45 4.55 -1.33
CA PRO A 70 -33.33 5.03 0.04
C PRO A 70 -33.14 3.85 1.01
N VAL A 71 -32.11 3.93 1.86
CA VAL A 71 -31.84 2.95 2.90
C VAL A 71 -31.59 3.63 4.26
N ALA A 72 -32.04 2.99 5.32
CA ALA A 72 -31.76 3.40 6.69
C ALA A 72 -30.45 2.74 7.17
N VAL A 73 -29.52 3.54 7.68
CA VAL A 73 -28.27 3.06 8.27
C VAL A 73 -27.98 3.77 9.59
N PRO A 74 -27.29 3.13 10.54
CA PRO A 74 -26.88 3.81 11.75
C PRO A 74 -25.85 4.89 11.43
N GLU A 75 -25.94 6.04 12.09
CA GLU A 75 -24.93 7.08 12.01
C GLU A 75 -23.57 6.60 12.55
N ARG A 76 -22.53 7.41 12.34
CA ARG A 76 -21.17 7.17 12.86
C ARG A 76 -20.56 5.85 12.39
N ILE A 77 -20.87 5.42 11.17
CA ILE A 77 -20.15 4.35 10.46
C ILE A 77 -19.52 4.93 9.19
N SER A 78 -18.55 4.23 8.61
CA SER A 78 -18.05 4.61 7.29
C SER A 78 -19.06 4.25 6.20
N VAL A 79 -19.00 4.95 5.07
CA VAL A 79 -19.76 4.61 3.86
C VAL A 79 -19.52 3.16 3.45
N LEU A 80 -18.28 2.68 3.52
CA LEU A 80 -17.96 1.28 3.23
C LEU A 80 -18.70 0.31 4.17
N LYS A 81 -18.80 0.65 5.46
CA LYS A 81 -19.55 -0.17 6.42
C LYS A 81 -21.06 -0.11 6.15
N ALA A 82 -21.58 1.04 5.72
CA ALA A 82 -22.97 1.17 5.30
C ALA A 82 -23.28 0.30 4.07
N LEU A 83 -22.37 0.26 3.09
CA LEU A 83 -22.47 -0.65 1.94
C LEU A 83 -22.47 -2.12 2.40
N GLU A 84 -21.53 -2.52 3.28
CA GLU A 84 -21.49 -3.90 3.83
C GLU A 84 -22.81 -4.28 4.54
N LEU A 85 -23.41 -3.37 5.32
CA LEU A 85 -24.68 -3.61 6.01
C LEU A 85 -25.87 -3.74 5.05
N ASN A 86 -25.75 -3.23 3.82
CA ASN A 86 -26.76 -3.30 2.77
C ASN A 86 -26.41 -4.35 1.69
N GLY A 87 -25.61 -5.35 2.05
CA GLY A 87 -25.40 -6.55 1.23
C GLY A 87 -24.24 -6.49 0.24
N PHE A 88 -23.50 -5.38 0.15
CA PHE A 88 -22.32 -5.29 -0.71
C PHE A 88 -21.17 -6.15 -0.17
N LYS A 89 -20.62 -7.03 -1.00
CA LYS A 89 -19.43 -7.82 -0.69
C LYS A 89 -18.18 -6.98 -0.85
N VAL A 90 -17.51 -6.65 0.24
CA VAL A 90 -16.25 -5.91 0.20
C VAL A 90 -15.06 -6.87 0.16
N SER A 91 -14.20 -6.72 -0.85
CA SER A 91 -13.05 -7.59 -1.07
C SER A 91 -11.72 -6.85 -0.87
N ARG A 92 -10.69 -7.61 -0.46
CA ARG A 92 -9.27 -7.18 -0.50
C ARG A 92 -8.54 -7.70 -1.74
N LEU A 93 -9.19 -8.57 -2.53
CA LEU A 93 -8.71 -9.08 -3.80
C LEU A 93 -9.51 -8.45 -4.95
N PRO A 94 -8.86 -8.13 -6.09
CA PRO A 94 -9.53 -7.59 -7.26
C PRO A 94 -10.61 -8.55 -7.75
N ASP A 95 -11.73 -8.00 -8.22
CA ASP A 95 -12.85 -8.72 -8.85
C ASP A 95 -13.52 -9.83 -8.03
N GLN A 96 -13.23 -9.95 -6.73
CA GLN A 96 -13.87 -10.92 -5.83
C GLN A 96 -15.00 -10.34 -4.96
N GLY A 97 -15.43 -9.11 -5.23
CA GLY A 97 -16.55 -8.46 -4.54
C GLY A 97 -17.04 -7.22 -5.27
N ASP A 98 -18.10 -6.61 -4.75
CA ASP A 98 -18.73 -5.42 -5.30
C ASP A 98 -17.87 -4.18 -5.08
N ILE A 99 -17.20 -4.10 -3.92
CA ILE A 99 -16.31 -2.98 -3.56
C ILE A 99 -14.92 -3.51 -3.27
N PHE A 100 -13.92 -2.97 -3.97
CA PHE A 100 -12.52 -3.30 -3.76
C PHE A 100 -11.87 -2.34 -2.75
N ALA A 101 -11.57 -2.83 -1.55
CA ALA A 101 -10.99 -2.03 -0.46
C ALA A 101 -9.74 -2.69 0.12
N PRO A 102 -8.62 -2.75 -0.64
CA PRO A 102 -7.42 -3.50 -0.26
C PRO A 102 -6.66 -2.85 0.89
N CYS A 103 -6.44 -1.53 0.86
CA CYS A 103 -5.60 -0.88 1.87
C CYS A 103 -6.33 -0.62 3.19
N ARG A 104 -7.65 -0.42 3.18
CA ARG A 104 -8.49 0.00 4.33
C ARG A 104 -8.00 1.23 5.13
N SER A 105 -6.94 1.93 4.72
CA SER A 105 -6.47 3.18 5.35
C SER A 105 -7.04 4.43 4.70
N GLY A 106 -7.49 4.33 3.44
CA GLY A 106 -7.98 5.45 2.63
C GLY A 106 -6.93 6.07 1.71
N GLY A 107 -5.65 5.74 1.88
CA GLY A 107 -4.57 6.33 1.06
C GLY A 107 -4.63 5.94 -0.43
N CYS A 108 -5.01 4.70 -0.75
CA CYS A 108 -4.93 4.19 -2.12
C CYS A 108 -6.06 4.66 -3.05
N GLY A 109 -7.21 5.06 -2.51
CA GLY A 109 -8.39 5.48 -3.29
C GLY A 109 -9.18 4.36 -3.97
N SER A 110 -8.78 3.08 -3.92
CA SER A 110 -9.44 2.01 -4.68
C SER A 110 -10.87 1.68 -4.22
N CYS A 111 -11.22 1.99 -2.98
CA CYS A 111 -12.57 1.82 -2.46
C CYS A 111 -13.52 2.97 -2.83
N ALA A 112 -13.07 3.91 -3.66
CA ALA A 112 -13.81 5.14 -3.88
C ALA A 112 -15.15 4.88 -4.59
N VAL A 113 -16.16 5.61 -4.15
CA VAL A 113 -17.51 5.63 -4.69
C VAL A 113 -17.91 7.09 -4.92
N LEU A 114 -18.94 7.35 -5.72
CA LEU A 114 -19.45 8.72 -5.80
C LEU A 114 -20.27 8.99 -4.54
N ILE A 115 -19.97 10.09 -3.88
CA ILE A 115 -20.70 10.63 -2.74
C ILE A 115 -21.15 12.02 -3.15
N ASN A 116 -22.46 12.22 -3.32
CA ASN A 116 -23.05 13.47 -3.82
C ASN A 116 -22.38 13.95 -5.12
N GLY A 117 -22.11 13.01 -6.05
CA GLY A 117 -21.48 13.29 -7.35
C GLY A 117 -19.95 13.47 -7.33
N VAL A 118 -19.30 13.35 -6.16
CA VAL A 118 -17.83 13.48 -6.03
C VAL A 118 -17.22 12.14 -5.66
N LEU A 119 -16.12 11.77 -6.34
CA LEU A 119 -15.43 10.50 -6.08
C LEU A 119 -14.67 10.58 -4.74
N GLU A 120 -15.12 9.81 -3.75
CA GLU A 120 -14.65 9.87 -2.37
C GLU A 120 -14.38 8.49 -1.76
N ARG A 121 -13.51 8.45 -0.73
CA ARG A 121 -13.00 7.21 -0.14
C ARG A 121 -14.00 6.60 0.84
N SER A 122 -14.79 5.62 0.39
CA SER A 122 -15.81 4.97 1.21
C SER A 122 -15.31 4.42 2.56
N CYS A 123 -14.07 3.93 2.64
CA CYS A 123 -13.55 3.25 3.83
C CYS A 123 -13.34 4.17 5.05
N ILE A 124 -13.17 5.48 4.83
CA ILE A 124 -12.90 6.46 5.89
C ILE A 124 -13.91 7.60 5.93
N THR A 125 -14.76 7.76 4.90
CA THR A 125 -15.79 8.81 4.89
C THR A 125 -16.96 8.38 5.77
N PRO A 126 -17.38 9.19 6.77
CA PRO A 126 -18.56 8.91 7.58
C PRO A 126 -19.84 9.07 6.74
N VAL A 127 -20.86 8.26 7.02
CA VAL A 127 -22.20 8.51 6.47
C VAL A 127 -22.81 9.79 7.06
N ALA A 128 -23.62 10.49 6.27
CA ALA A 128 -24.40 11.64 6.70
C ALA A 128 -25.83 11.55 6.13
N ASP A 129 -26.80 12.10 6.83
CA ASP A 129 -28.21 12.06 6.41
C ASP A 129 -28.39 12.76 5.05
N GLY A 130 -29.20 12.15 4.17
CA GLY A 130 -29.45 12.61 2.81
C GLY A 130 -28.31 12.36 1.81
N MET A 131 -27.22 11.70 2.23
CA MET A 131 -26.09 11.37 1.34
C MET A 131 -26.53 10.46 0.19
N ASP A 132 -26.12 10.80 -1.04
CA ASP A 132 -26.31 10.00 -2.24
C ASP A 132 -25.02 9.27 -2.60
N ILE A 133 -25.07 7.93 -2.68
CA ILE A 133 -23.93 7.06 -2.91
C ILE A 133 -24.15 6.26 -4.19
N VAL A 134 -23.23 6.35 -5.15
CA VAL A 134 -23.24 5.54 -6.37
C VAL A 134 -22.02 4.64 -6.42
N THR A 135 -22.26 3.33 -6.57
CA THR A 135 -21.22 2.29 -6.59
C THR A 135 -21.04 1.64 -7.96
N GLU A 136 -21.92 1.94 -8.92
CA GLU A 136 -21.92 1.36 -10.26
C GLU A 136 -20.63 1.68 -11.03
N LYS A 137 -19.92 0.62 -11.45
CA LYS A 137 -18.60 0.75 -12.11
C LYS A 137 -18.64 1.68 -13.33
N THR A 138 -19.72 1.65 -14.11
CA THR A 138 -19.93 2.49 -15.31
C THR A 138 -19.96 3.98 -14.97
N GLU A 139 -20.60 4.36 -13.86
CA GLU A 139 -20.63 5.76 -13.39
C GLU A 139 -19.27 6.16 -12.79
N LEU A 140 -18.67 5.29 -11.97
CA LEU A 140 -17.34 5.54 -11.41
C LEU A 140 -16.26 5.74 -12.49
N GLN A 141 -16.41 5.08 -13.64
CA GLN A 141 -15.49 5.19 -14.78
C GLN A 141 -15.51 6.57 -15.46
N LYS A 142 -16.61 7.33 -15.35
CA LYS A 142 -16.72 8.69 -15.90
C LYS A 142 -15.89 9.72 -15.12
N HIS A 143 -15.50 9.40 -13.90
CA HIS A 143 -14.69 10.26 -13.04
C HIS A 143 -13.23 9.80 -13.01
N PRO A 144 -12.25 10.72 -13.03
CA PRO A 144 -10.85 10.36 -12.92
C PRO A 144 -10.58 9.70 -11.56
N PRO A 145 -9.79 8.62 -11.51
CA PRO A 145 -9.46 7.98 -10.26
C PRO A 145 -8.62 8.93 -9.40
N VAL A 146 -8.66 8.75 -8.08
CA VAL A 146 -7.97 9.60 -7.12
C VAL A 146 -7.05 8.80 -6.22
N ARG A 147 -5.91 9.39 -5.83
CA ARG A 147 -4.98 8.79 -4.88
C ARG A 147 -4.17 9.85 -4.15
N ILE A 148 -3.79 9.59 -2.90
CA ILE A 148 -2.82 10.43 -2.19
C ILE A 148 -1.40 9.98 -2.60
N ILE A 149 -0.56 10.96 -2.93
CA ILE A 149 0.85 10.77 -3.24
C ILE A 149 1.72 11.74 -2.45
N THR A 150 2.95 11.34 -2.20
CA THR A 150 4.03 12.20 -1.72
C THR A 150 5.16 12.17 -2.76
N PRO A 151 5.53 13.31 -3.37
CA PRO A 151 6.70 13.35 -4.25
C PRO A 151 7.99 13.27 -3.41
N MET A 152 8.92 12.41 -3.82
CA MET A 152 10.19 12.20 -3.11
C MET A 152 11.36 12.09 -4.09
N ARG A 153 12.57 12.25 -3.56
CA ARG A 153 13.83 11.91 -4.25
C ARG A 153 14.63 10.99 -3.35
N PRO A 154 14.27 9.69 -3.29
CA PRO A 154 14.88 8.78 -2.34
C PRO A 154 16.37 8.60 -2.64
N TYR A 155 17.16 8.50 -1.57
CA TYR A 155 18.53 7.99 -1.62
C TYR A 155 18.51 6.52 -2.10
N PRO A 156 19.56 6.01 -2.76
CA PRO A 156 20.81 6.68 -3.18
C PRO A 156 20.72 7.43 -4.50
N HIS A 157 19.68 7.17 -5.30
CA HIS A 157 19.66 7.58 -6.70
C HIS A 157 19.06 8.97 -6.94
N PHE A 158 18.35 9.53 -5.96
CA PHE A 158 17.67 10.84 -6.04
C PHE A 158 16.76 11.01 -7.26
N ILE A 159 16.26 9.88 -7.78
CA ILE A 159 15.32 9.81 -8.89
C ILE A 159 14.01 10.48 -8.42
N PRO A 160 13.41 11.40 -9.20
CA PRO A 160 12.09 11.91 -8.89
C PRO A 160 11.07 10.77 -8.85
N SER A 161 10.44 10.57 -7.70
CA SER A 161 9.57 9.43 -7.47
C SER A 161 8.22 9.84 -6.88
N LEU A 162 7.17 9.14 -7.28
CA LEU A 162 5.84 9.24 -6.69
C LEU A 162 5.68 8.15 -5.63
N PHE A 163 5.65 8.54 -4.36
CA PHE A 163 5.36 7.62 -3.28
C PHE A 163 3.87 7.59 -3.06
N THR A 164 3.28 6.44 -3.37
CA THR A 164 1.84 6.23 -3.29
C THR A 164 1.41 5.91 -1.86
N HIS A 165 0.26 6.39 -1.42
CA HIS A 165 -0.27 6.05 -0.10
C HIS A 165 -1.16 4.80 -0.17
N GLY A 166 -1.28 4.09 0.94
CA GLY A 166 -2.04 2.85 1.10
C GLY A 166 -1.28 1.61 0.63
N CYS A 167 -1.29 0.56 1.47
CA CYS A 167 -0.75 -0.76 1.16
C CYS A 167 -1.72 -1.87 1.63
N ASN A 168 -1.73 -3.01 0.94
CA ASN A 168 -2.48 -4.21 1.34
C ASN A 168 -1.78 -5.01 2.45
N TYR A 169 -0.54 -4.67 2.81
CA TYR A 169 0.21 -5.24 3.93
C TYR A 169 0.24 -4.32 5.15
N ARG A 170 0.71 -4.87 6.28
CA ARG A 170 0.90 -4.28 7.61
C ARG A 170 2.28 -4.62 8.17
N CYS A 171 3.29 -4.55 7.30
CA CYS A 171 4.69 -4.81 7.61
C CYS A 171 5.15 -4.12 8.90
N GLY A 172 5.73 -4.88 9.82
CA GLY A 172 6.21 -4.33 11.10
C GLY A 172 7.41 -3.40 10.96
N ALA A 173 8.30 -3.66 9.99
CA ALA A 173 9.42 -2.79 9.60
C ALA A 173 9.14 -1.99 8.32
N CYS A 174 7.90 -1.49 8.14
CA CYS A 174 7.60 -0.62 7.01
C CYS A 174 8.45 0.66 7.07
N HIS A 175 9.37 0.84 6.12
CA HIS A 175 10.32 1.95 6.12
C HIS A 175 9.64 3.32 5.91
N ASN A 176 8.62 3.36 5.04
CA ASN A 176 7.83 4.56 4.74
C ASN A 176 6.43 4.47 5.36
N TRP A 177 6.33 4.07 6.63
CA TRP A 177 5.06 3.79 7.31
C TRP A 177 4.17 5.05 7.40
N GLU A 178 4.77 6.21 7.60
CA GLU A 178 4.13 7.50 7.74
C GLU A 178 3.44 7.93 6.45
N ILE A 179 4.03 7.60 5.30
CA ILE A 179 3.42 7.81 3.97
C ILE A 179 2.40 6.70 3.69
N THR A 180 2.79 5.45 3.90
CA THR A 180 2.01 4.27 3.53
C THR A 180 0.65 4.24 4.23
N PHE A 181 0.59 4.59 5.51
CA PHE A 181 -0.63 4.53 6.30
C PHE A 181 -1.35 5.88 6.41
N ALA A 182 -0.76 6.98 5.94
CA ALA A 182 -1.42 8.27 5.93
C ALA A 182 -2.64 8.29 5.00
N SER A 183 -3.68 8.98 5.45
CA SER A 183 -4.92 9.22 4.73
C SER A 183 -5.38 10.67 4.74
N ALA A 184 -4.70 11.52 5.52
CA ALA A 184 -4.73 12.96 5.34
C ALA A 184 -3.88 13.36 4.12
N GLY A 185 -4.29 14.42 3.43
CA GLY A 185 -3.62 14.90 2.23
C GLY A 185 -4.56 15.08 1.04
N SER A 186 -4.05 15.73 0.01
CA SER A 186 -4.80 16.01 -1.22
C SER A 186 -4.96 14.75 -2.08
N LEU A 187 -6.16 14.57 -2.61
CA LEU A 187 -6.46 13.54 -3.59
C LEU A 187 -6.00 14.01 -4.97
N ILE A 188 -5.03 13.31 -5.55
CA ILE A 188 -4.42 13.65 -6.83
C ILE A 188 -5.00 12.78 -7.92
N VAL A 189 -5.45 13.43 -9.00
CA VAL A 189 -5.88 12.76 -10.23
C VAL A 189 -4.68 12.55 -11.16
N PRO A 190 -4.69 11.51 -12.01
CA PRO A 190 -3.58 11.17 -12.91
C PRO A 190 -3.03 12.33 -13.73
N LYS A 191 -3.92 13.17 -14.30
CA LYS A 191 -3.51 14.32 -15.12
C LYS A 191 -2.64 15.36 -14.41
N ASN A 192 -2.54 15.32 -13.08
CA ASN A 192 -1.76 16.28 -12.30
C ASN A 192 -0.42 15.72 -11.79
N VAL A 193 -0.13 14.42 -11.97
CA VAL A 193 1.04 13.77 -11.36
C VAL A 193 2.37 14.36 -11.83
N HIS A 194 2.46 14.76 -13.10
CA HIS A 194 3.65 15.39 -13.67
C HIS A 194 4.02 16.71 -12.97
N VAL A 195 3.04 17.46 -12.43
CA VAL A 195 3.27 18.70 -11.69
C VAL A 195 4.04 18.41 -10.41
N TYR A 196 3.62 17.38 -9.66
CA TYR A 196 4.25 16.96 -8.41
C TYR A 196 5.65 16.39 -8.62
N LEU A 197 5.91 15.78 -9.77
CA LEU A 197 7.26 15.35 -10.18
C LEU A 197 8.15 16.51 -10.66
N GLY A 198 7.60 17.70 -10.88
CA GLY A 198 8.35 18.84 -11.42
C GLY A 198 8.78 18.64 -12.87
N PHE A 199 7.98 17.93 -13.68
CA PHE A 199 8.26 17.75 -15.11
C PHE A 199 8.53 19.08 -15.80
N GLY A 200 9.57 19.12 -16.64
CA GLY A 200 10.02 20.32 -17.35
C GLY A 200 10.96 21.23 -16.55
N ARG A 201 11.00 21.11 -15.22
CA ARG A 201 12.00 21.80 -14.37
C ARG A 201 13.20 20.91 -14.05
N VAL A 202 12.98 19.61 -14.00
CA VAL A 202 13.99 18.61 -13.63
C VAL A 202 14.41 17.84 -14.88
N LYS A 203 15.70 17.89 -15.22
CA LYS A 203 16.27 17.00 -16.23
C LYS A 203 16.44 15.62 -15.60
N THR A 204 15.49 14.72 -15.86
CA THR A 204 15.61 13.30 -15.48
C THR A 204 15.23 12.42 -16.66
N ASN A 205 15.94 11.31 -16.79
CA ASN A 205 15.62 10.23 -17.73
C ASN A 205 14.90 9.07 -17.04
N GLN A 206 14.65 9.16 -15.73
CA GLN A 206 14.02 8.10 -14.94
C GLN A 206 13.06 8.67 -13.89
N ILE A 207 11.98 7.94 -13.63
CA ILE A 207 10.99 8.22 -12.59
C ILE A 207 10.67 6.92 -11.86
N GLY A 208 10.61 7.01 -10.53
CA GLY A 208 10.10 5.92 -9.70
C GLY A 208 8.61 6.10 -9.37
N ILE A 209 7.89 4.99 -9.29
CA ILE A 209 6.58 4.90 -8.66
C ILE A 209 6.70 3.84 -7.57
N SER A 210 6.57 4.27 -6.32
CA SER A 210 6.95 3.48 -5.13
C SER A 210 6.06 3.83 -3.93
N GLY A 211 6.55 3.63 -2.70
CA GLY A 211 5.90 4.01 -1.44
C GLY A 211 5.10 2.88 -0.80
N GLY A 212 3.77 3.05 -0.69
CA GLY A 212 2.84 1.99 -0.30
C GLY A 212 2.79 0.88 -1.34
N GLU A 213 1.59 0.49 -1.79
CA GLU A 213 1.50 -0.46 -2.91
C GLU A 213 0.89 0.23 -4.14
N PRO A 214 1.70 0.64 -5.14
CA PRO A 214 1.19 1.36 -6.30
C PRO A 214 0.10 0.61 -7.07
N THR A 215 0.15 -0.72 -7.13
CA THR A 215 -0.76 -1.51 -7.95
C THR A 215 -2.20 -1.58 -7.42
N LEU A 216 -2.44 -1.16 -6.16
CA LEU A 216 -3.78 -1.17 -5.55
C LEU A 216 -4.81 -0.36 -6.33
N ASN A 217 -4.41 0.71 -7.00
CA ASN A 217 -5.32 1.56 -7.78
C ASN A 217 -4.93 1.52 -9.26
N ARG A 218 -5.35 0.44 -9.93
CA ARG A 218 -5.04 0.14 -11.34
C ARG A 218 -5.34 1.29 -12.28
N ARG A 219 -6.55 1.83 -12.23
CA ARG A 219 -6.94 2.99 -13.06
C ARG A 219 -6.02 4.17 -12.84
N TRP A 220 -5.75 4.54 -11.57
CA TRP A 220 -4.89 5.67 -11.26
C TRP A 220 -3.47 5.47 -11.76
N LEU A 221 -2.89 4.28 -11.55
CA LEU A 221 -1.52 3.97 -11.96
C LEU A 221 -1.37 4.03 -13.48
N VAL A 222 -2.26 3.32 -14.20
CA VAL A 222 -2.26 3.25 -15.66
C VAL A 222 -2.43 4.64 -16.29
N ASP A 223 -3.43 5.40 -15.86
CA ASP A 223 -3.68 6.74 -16.39
C ASP A 223 -2.53 7.71 -16.06
N SER A 224 -1.87 7.53 -14.92
CA SER A 224 -0.71 8.35 -14.54
C SER A 224 0.48 8.07 -15.44
N ILE A 225 0.74 6.81 -15.74
CA ILE A 225 1.82 6.41 -16.66
C ILE A 225 1.53 6.94 -18.08
N LYS A 226 0.28 6.88 -18.55
CA LYS A 226 -0.13 7.47 -19.82
C LYS A 226 0.11 8.99 -19.87
N ASP A 227 -0.25 9.75 -18.83
CA ASP A 227 0.03 11.20 -18.74
C ASP A 227 1.54 11.48 -18.78
N LEU A 228 2.34 10.70 -18.04
CA LEU A 228 3.81 10.84 -18.03
C LEU A 228 4.42 10.56 -19.41
N ARG A 229 3.97 9.50 -20.09
CA ARG A 229 4.44 9.14 -21.43
C ARG A 229 4.06 10.16 -22.49
N ALA A 230 2.86 10.73 -22.41
CA ALA A 230 2.42 11.80 -23.32
C ALA A 230 3.32 13.05 -23.22
N ARG A 231 3.95 13.27 -22.06
CA ARG A 231 4.84 14.41 -21.81
C ARG A 231 6.30 14.14 -22.14
N ASN A 232 6.78 12.93 -21.86
CA ASN A 232 8.12 12.49 -22.20
C ASN A 232 8.11 11.00 -22.54
N ASN A 233 8.07 10.69 -23.83
CA ASN A 233 8.05 9.30 -24.29
C ASN A 233 9.40 8.56 -24.10
N ARG A 234 10.48 9.26 -23.73
CA ARG A 234 11.82 8.67 -23.50
C ARG A 234 12.14 8.39 -22.04
N VAL A 235 11.29 8.81 -21.11
CA VAL A 235 11.56 8.60 -19.68
C VAL A 235 11.47 7.12 -19.34
N MET A 236 12.41 6.61 -18.55
CA MET A 236 12.32 5.29 -17.93
C MET A 236 11.38 5.39 -16.75
N ILE A 237 10.42 4.48 -16.68
CA ILE A 237 9.47 4.39 -15.57
C ILE A 237 9.78 3.10 -14.83
N GLN A 238 10.17 3.26 -13.57
CA GLN A 238 10.40 2.18 -12.61
C GLN A 238 9.19 2.06 -11.68
N LEU A 239 8.68 0.84 -11.56
CA LEU A 239 7.60 0.48 -10.65
C LEU A 239 8.15 -0.42 -9.55
N ASP A 240 8.21 0.10 -8.32
CA ASP A 240 8.46 -0.72 -7.14
C ASP A 240 7.11 -1.22 -6.60
N THR A 241 7.00 -2.52 -6.36
CA THR A 241 5.72 -3.14 -5.99
C THR A 241 5.97 -4.41 -5.17
N ASN A 242 5.03 -4.78 -4.31
CA ASN A 242 5.03 -6.08 -3.66
C ASN A 242 4.49 -7.21 -4.57
N ALA A 243 4.14 -6.89 -5.82
CA ALA A 243 3.70 -7.79 -6.89
C ALA A 243 2.44 -8.62 -6.62
N SER A 244 1.83 -8.49 -5.45
CA SER A 244 0.75 -9.39 -5.00
C SER A 244 -0.59 -9.20 -5.72
N LEU A 245 -0.73 -8.14 -6.51
CA LEU A 245 -1.90 -7.89 -7.36
C LEU A 245 -1.58 -7.89 -8.86
N LEU A 246 -0.35 -8.24 -9.24
CA LEU A 246 0.06 -8.27 -10.64
C LEU A 246 -0.36 -9.59 -11.30
N SER A 247 -1.56 -9.59 -11.90
CA SER A 247 -1.93 -10.64 -12.86
C SER A 247 -1.21 -10.44 -14.19
N PRO A 248 -1.09 -11.49 -15.03
CA PRO A 248 -0.57 -11.38 -16.40
C PRO A 248 -1.16 -10.19 -17.18
N GLU A 249 -2.48 -10.04 -17.16
CA GLU A 249 -3.18 -8.98 -17.90
C GLU A 249 -2.88 -7.58 -17.37
N TYR A 250 -2.55 -7.46 -16.08
CA TYR A 250 -2.15 -6.18 -15.49
C TYR A 250 -0.68 -5.88 -15.78
N ILE A 251 0.19 -6.89 -15.78
CA ILE A 251 1.58 -6.74 -16.22
C ILE A 251 1.61 -6.30 -17.68
N ASP A 252 0.83 -6.95 -18.56
CA ASP A 252 0.72 -6.60 -19.97
C ASP A 252 0.30 -5.14 -20.16
N GLU A 253 -0.77 -4.72 -19.49
CA GLU A 253 -1.24 -3.33 -19.56
C GLU A 253 -0.15 -2.35 -19.09
N LEU A 254 0.54 -2.64 -17.98
CA LEU A 254 1.60 -1.77 -17.45
C LEU A 254 2.75 -1.63 -18.45
N VAL A 255 3.18 -2.73 -19.08
CA VAL A 255 4.23 -2.69 -20.09
C VAL A 255 3.76 -1.95 -21.33
N GLU A 256 2.53 -2.19 -21.80
CA GLU A 256 1.93 -1.51 -22.95
C GLU A 256 1.88 0.00 -22.77
N VAL A 257 1.46 0.47 -21.58
CA VAL A 257 1.41 1.91 -21.29
C VAL A 257 2.77 2.51 -20.99
N GLY A 258 3.81 1.68 -20.84
CA GLY A 258 5.20 2.11 -20.86
C GLY A 258 5.93 2.02 -19.53
N VAL A 259 5.64 1.04 -18.67
CA VAL A 259 6.57 0.65 -17.60
C VAL A 259 7.78 -0.03 -18.23
N THR A 260 8.98 0.34 -17.77
CA THR A 260 10.25 -0.18 -18.32
C THR A 260 11.06 -0.98 -17.32
N HIS A 261 10.88 -0.69 -16.03
CA HIS A 261 11.58 -1.36 -14.94
C HIS A 261 10.53 -1.77 -13.91
N ILE A 262 10.61 -3.00 -13.41
CA ILE A 262 9.72 -3.51 -12.37
C ILE A 262 10.58 -4.13 -11.27
N SER A 263 10.36 -3.71 -10.04
CA SER A 263 11.06 -4.22 -8.86
C SER A 263 10.07 -4.89 -7.91
N PRO A 264 9.78 -6.19 -8.11
CA PRO A 264 8.89 -6.95 -7.24
C PRO A 264 9.59 -7.30 -5.91
N ASP A 265 8.97 -6.94 -4.80
CA ASP A 265 9.37 -7.31 -3.43
C ASP A 265 8.53 -8.51 -2.97
N ILE A 266 9.10 -9.71 -3.11
CA ILE A 266 8.39 -10.99 -2.91
C ILE A 266 8.20 -11.38 -1.44
N LYS A 267 8.88 -10.67 -0.52
CA LYS A 267 8.87 -10.87 0.94
C LYS A 267 9.41 -12.23 1.44
N ALA A 268 8.87 -13.36 1.00
CA ALA A 268 9.22 -14.70 1.50
C ALA A 268 8.80 -15.80 0.53
N ILE A 269 9.19 -17.05 0.82
CA ILE A 269 8.72 -18.26 0.12
C ILE A 269 7.81 -19.12 1.00
N ARG A 270 8.00 -19.14 2.33
CA ARG A 270 7.13 -19.87 3.24
C ARG A 270 5.98 -18.98 3.71
N LEU A 271 4.78 -19.56 3.75
CA LEU A 271 3.55 -18.82 4.12
C LEU A 271 3.63 -18.19 5.51
N LYS A 272 4.19 -18.90 6.50
CA LYS A 272 4.33 -18.37 7.87
C LYS A 272 5.19 -17.10 7.87
N THR A 273 6.38 -17.16 7.28
CA THR A 273 7.32 -16.04 7.17
C THR A 273 6.71 -14.89 6.40
N PHE A 274 5.99 -15.18 5.30
CA PHE A 274 5.24 -14.19 4.55
C PHE A 274 4.19 -13.47 5.42
N MET A 275 3.39 -14.21 6.19
CA MET A 275 2.39 -13.64 7.12
C MET A 275 3.05 -12.77 8.20
N ASP A 276 4.16 -13.25 8.78
CA ASP A 276 4.92 -12.53 9.81
C ASP A 276 5.49 -11.21 9.26
N LEU A 277 6.10 -11.23 8.06
CA LEU A 277 6.67 -10.04 7.40
C LEU A 277 5.62 -9.04 6.92
N THR A 278 4.47 -9.54 6.44
CA THR A 278 3.40 -8.71 5.85
C THR A 278 2.35 -8.28 6.86
N GLY A 279 2.33 -8.85 8.08
CA GLY A 279 1.30 -8.58 9.08
C GLY A 279 -0.11 -9.01 8.65
N LEU A 280 -0.22 -9.97 7.73
CA LEU A 280 -1.49 -10.56 7.31
C LEU A 280 -1.90 -11.65 8.29
N SER A 281 -3.11 -11.55 8.85
CA SER A 281 -3.67 -12.54 9.77
C SER A 281 -4.56 -13.59 9.09
N ASP A 282 -5.06 -13.28 7.89
CA ASP A 282 -5.91 -14.17 7.10
C ASP A 282 -5.03 -15.07 6.23
N LYS A 283 -5.07 -16.38 6.51
CA LYS A 283 -4.22 -17.38 5.86
C LYS A 283 -4.53 -17.54 4.36
N GLU A 284 -5.80 -17.58 3.99
CA GLU A 284 -6.21 -17.79 2.58
C GLU A 284 -5.85 -16.58 1.72
N LEU A 285 -6.06 -15.37 2.28
CA LEU A 285 -5.62 -14.14 1.64
C LEU A 285 -4.09 -14.11 1.48
N ALA A 286 -3.35 -14.45 2.54
CA ALA A 286 -1.89 -14.47 2.51
C ALA A 286 -1.35 -15.47 1.48
N GLU A 287 -1.91 -16.68 1.43
CA GLU A 287 -1.53 -17.69 0.44
C GLU A 287 -1.80 -17.22 -0.99
N THR A 288 -2.94 -16.57 -1.22
CA THR A 288 -3.28 -16.00 -2.53
C THR A 288 -2.30 -14.92 -2.95
N LEU A 289 -1.97 -13.98 -2.06
CA LEU A 289 -1.07 -12.85 -2.34
C LEU A 289 0.38 -13.30 -2.53
N LEU A 290 0.84 -14.29 -1.74
CA LEU A 290 2.15 -14.92 -1.90
C LEU A 290 2.26 -15.63 -3.25
N LYS A 291 1.27 -16.43 -3.62
CA LYS A 291 1.26 -17.11 -4.91
C LYS A 291 1.26 -16.11 -6.08
N ALA A 292 0.48 -15.03 -5.95
CA ALA A 292 0.42 -13.98 -6.97
C ALA A 292 1.77 -13.27 -7.17
N SER A 293 2.50 -12.93 -6.09
CA SER A 293 3.79 -12.25 -6.22
C SER A 293 4.83 -13.10 -6.94
N TRP A 294 4.91 -14.40 -6.63
CA TRP A 294 5.80 -15.34 -7.33
C TRP A 294 5.40 -15.58 -8.78
N ASN A 295 4.10 -15.68 -9.07
CA ASN A 295 3.60 -15.81 -10.44
C ASN A 295 3.92 -14.57 -11.27
N ALA A 296 3.85 -13.37 -10.69
CA ALA A 296 4.21 -12.14 -11.38
C ALA A 296 5.69 -12.13 -11.80
N VAL A 297 6.60 -12.52 -10.91
CA VAL A 297 8.04 -12.66 -11.23
C VAL A 297 8.26 -13.63 -12.38
N LYS A 298 7.65 -14.82 -12.31
CA LYS A 298 7.72 -15.83 -13.38
C LYS A 298 7.24 -15.27 -14.70
N TYR A 299 6.06 -14.66 -14.71
CA TYR A 299 5.46 -14.13 -15.93
C TYR A 299 6.28 -13.00 -16.56
N ILE A 300 6.78 -12.05 -15.75
CA ILE A 300 7.65 -10.97 -16.23
C ILE A 300 8.92 -11.55 -16.86
N GLN A 301 9.53 -12.55 -16.22
CA GLN A 301 10.73 -13.19 -16.74
C GLN A 301 10.45 -13.99 -18.01
N GLU A 302 9.38 -14.77 -18.08
CA GLU A 302 9.08 -15.63 -19.23
C GLU A 302 8.64 -14.82 -20.46
N VAL A 303 7.86 -13.76 -20.27
CA VAL A 303 7.20 -13.02 -21.38
C VAL A 303 7.94 -11.74 -21.76
N TYR A 304 8.55 -11.06 -20.78
CA TYR A 304 9.13 -9.73 -20.97
C TYR A 304 10.66 -9.67 -20.78
N HIS A 305 11.34 -10.82 -20.73
CA HIS A 305 12.80 -10.87 -20.71
C HIS A 305 13.41 -9.98 -21.81
N GLY A 306 14.40 -9.16 -21.45
CA GLY A 306 15.08 -8.26 -22.37
C GLY A 306 14.26 -7.03 -22.83
N ARG A 307 12.97 -6.95 -22.50
CA ARG A 307 12.10 -5.79 -22.77
C ARG A 307 11.83 -4.98 -21.51
N VAL A 308 11.67 -5.64 -20.37
CA VAL A 308 11.49 -5.03 -19.05
C VAL A 308 12.70 -5.40 -18.20
N PHE A 309 13.31 -4.40 -17.57
CA PHE A 309 14.37 -4.67 -16.60
C PHE A 309 13.74 -5.01 -15.24
N MET A 310 13.95 -6.24 -14.77
CA MET A 310 13.44 -6.70 -13.49
C MET A 310 14.56 -6.83 -12.46
N VAL A 311 14.29 -6.37 -11.24
CA VAL A 311 15.15 -6.65 -10.07
C VAL A 311 14.26 -7.15 -8.94
N VAL A 312 14.42 -8.42 -8.54
CA VAL A 312 13.64 -9.00 -7.45
C VAL A 312 14.23 -8.54 -6.12
N ALA A 313 13.43 -7.88 -5.30
CA ALA A 313 13.82 -7.46 -3.96
C ALA A 313 13.46 -8.53 -2.92
N ILE A 314 14.39 -8.81 -2.01
CA ILE A 314 14.19 -9.73 -0.89
C ILE A 314 14.56 -8.99 0.40
N PRO A 315 13.60 -8.68 1.28
CA PRO A 315 13.94 -8.16 2.60
C PRO A 315 14.58 -9.28 3.42
N TYR A 316 15.74 -9.01 4.00
CA TYR A 316 16.45 -9.97 4.82
C TYR A 316 16.57 -9.51 6.27
N ARG A 317 16.27 -10.46 7.15
CA ARG A 317 16.32 -10.33 8.59
C ARG A 317 16.48 -11.73 9.20
N PRO A 318 17.61 -12.06 9.85
CA PRO A 318 17.83 -13.41 10.37
C PRO A 318 16.83 -13.82 11.46
N GLU A 319 16.25 -12.84 12.19
CA GLU A 319 15.23 -13.09 13.19
C GLU A 319 13.88 -13.54 12.61
N VAL A 320 13.65 -13.34 11.30
CA VAL A 320 12.37 -13.69 10.63
C VAL A 320 12.57 -14.69 9.50
N THR A 321 13.63 -14.52 8.70
CA THR A 321 13.95 -15.40 7.56
C THR A 321 15.19 -16.21 7.88
N SER A 322 15.02 -17.53 8.03
CA SER A 322 16.15 -18.42 8.28
C SER A 322 17.02 -18.56 7.03
N LYS A 323 18.27 -18.99 7.19
CA LYS A 323 19.18 -19.23 6.06
C LYS A 323 18.66 -20.33 5.14
N GLU A 324 18.02 -21.35 5.71
CA GLU A 324 17.38 -22.43 4.94
C GLU A 324 16.25 -21.89 4.07
N GLU A 325 15.41 -21.01 4.61
CA GLU A 325 14.35 -20.38 3.82
C GLU A 325 14.92 -19.43 2.76
N LEU A 326 15.97 -18.67 3.09
CA LEU A 326 16.65 -17.80 2.12
C LEU A 326 17.25 -18.63 0.97
N PHE A 327 17.83 -19.79 1.26
CA PHE A 327 18.32 -20.73 0.26
C PHE A 327 17.18 -21.28 -0.61
N GLU A 328 16.07 -21.72 -0.01
CA GLU A 328 14.88 -22.18 -0.74
C GLU A 328 14.35 -21.11 -1.69
N LEU A 329 14.28 -19.87 -1.22
CA LEU A 329 13.87 -18.70 -2.00
C LEU A 329 14.84 -18.46 -3.16
N GLY A 330 16.14 -18.41 -2.88
CA GLY A 330 17.18 -18.25 -3.90
C GLY A 330 17.14 -19.37 -4.95
N LYS A 331 16.90 -20.60 -4.52
CA LYS A 331 16.79 -21.76 -5.40
C LYS A 331 15.58 -21.64 -6.32
N ALA A 332 14.43 -21.26 -5.77
CA ALA A 332 13.21 -21.04 -6.55
C ALA A 332 13.36 -19.92 -7.59
N LEU A 333 14.08 -18.84 -7.27
CA LEU A 333 14.42 -17.79 -8.25
C LEU A 333 15.42 -18.30 -9.30
N SER A 334 16.45 -19.05 -8.88
CA SER A 334 17.44 -19.62 -9.78
C SER A 334 16.84 -20.63 -10.76
N ASP A 335 15.79 -21.35 -10.35
CA ASP A 335 15.07 -22.29 -11.21
C ASP A 335 14.20 -21.57 -12.25
N ILE A 336 13.83 -20.31 -12.01
CA ILE A 336 13.19 -19.45 -13.02
C ILE A 336 14.26 -18.96 -14.01
N ASP A 337 15.27 -18.26 -13.50
CA ASP A 337 16.46 -17.87 -14.26
C ASP A 337 17.57 -17.43 -13.28
N PRO A 338 18.75 -18.09 -13.31
CA PRO A 338 19.85 -17.77 -12.41
C PRO A 338 20.42 -16.35 -12.61
N TYR A 339 20.14 -15.68 -13.72
CA TYR A 339 20.61 -14.33 -14.02
C TYR A 339 19.63 -13.22 -13.65
N ILE A 340 18.48 -13.54 -13.05
CA ILE A 340 17.59 -12.51 -12.49
C ILE A 340 18.40 -11.69 -11.47
N PRO A 341 18.49 -10.36 -11.64
CA PRO A 341 19.10 -9.51 -10.64
C PRO A 341 18.29 -9.57 -9.34
N VAL A 342 18.96 -9.91 -8.25
CA VAL A 342 18.39 -9.96 -6.90
C VAL A 342 18.98 -8.84 -6.06
N ASN A 343 18.11 -8.07 -5.42
CA ASN A 343 18.49 -7.06 -4.44
C ASN A 343 18.11 -7.53 -3.03
N VAL A 344 19.10 -7.91 -2.22
CA VAL A 344 18.89 -8.25 -0.82
C VAL A 344 18.85 -6.96 -0.01
N VAL A 345 17.67 -6.63 0.48
CA VAL A 345 17.42 -5.39 1.21
C VAL A 345 17.54 -5.68 2.70
N GLU A 346 18.42 -4.97 3.41
CA GLU A 346 18.44 -5.00 4.87
C GLU A 346 17.08 -4.56 5.37
N TYR A 347 16.37 -5.43 6.08
CA TYR A 347 15.12 -5.04 6.69
C TYR A 347 15.38 -4.28 7.99
N GLN A 348 15.69 -3.00 7.79
CA GLN A 348 16.13 -2.09 8.84
C GLN A 348 15.09 -1.98 9.96
N PRO A 349 15.52 -1.77 11.22
CA PRO A 349 14.62 -1.42 12.30
C PRO A 349 13.79 -0.19 11.93
N ALA A 350 12.47 -0.35 11.91
CA ALA A 350 11.54 0.67 11.48
C ALA A 350 10.17 0.43 12.09
N PHE A 351 9.36 1.49 12.17
CA PHE A 351 7.95 1.44 12.55
C PHE A 351 7.70 0.66 13.86
N ARG A 352 7.03 -0.50 13.81
CA ARG A 352 6.72 -1.35 14.98
C ARG A 352 7.88 -2.23 15.42
N TRP A 353 8.85 -2.43 14.54
CA TRP A 353 10.06 -3.20 14.78
C TRP A 353 11.29 -2.29 14.89
N ARG A 354 11.09 -1.04 15.33
CA ARG A 354 12.16 -0.04 15.49
C ARG A 354 13.14 -0.37 16.61
N ASP A 355 12.73 -1.17 17.59
CA ASP A 355 13.59 -1.58 18.71
C ASP A 355 14.55 -2.72 18.35
N TRP A 356 14.46 -3.24 17.12
CA TRP A 356 15.43 -4.18 16.61
C TRP A 356 16.83 -3.57 16.50
N ARG A 357 17.86 -4.38 16.72
CA ARG A 357 19.24 -3.98 16.43
C ARG A 357 19.44 -3.85 14.90
N GLY A 358 20.31 -2.94 14.48
CA GLY A 358 20.77 -2.89 13.09
C GLY A 358 21.61 -4.13 12.75
N LEU A 359 21.56 -4.55 11.48
CA LEU A 359 22.42 -5.65 11.01
C LEU A 359 23.84 -5.15 10.76
N GLN A 360 24.80 -6.05 10.92
CA GLN A 360 26.18 -5.80 10.54
C GLN A 360 26.39 -6.13 9.06
N LYS A 361 27.51 -5.65 8.51
CA LYS A 361 27.86 -5.94 7.11
C LYS A 361 27.99 -7.44 6.87
N GLU A 362 28.55 -8.16 7.84
CA GLU A 362 28.75 -9.61 7.81
C GLU A 362 27.44 -10.38 7.69
N ASP A 363 26.35 -9.91 8.35
CA ASP A 363 25.03 -10.53 8.27
C ASP A 363 24.48 -10.48 6.82
N MET A 364 24.70 -9.36 6.13
CA MET A 364 24.24 -9.15 4.75
C MET A 364 25.15 -9.85 3.73
N ASP A 365 26.47 -9.86 3.97
CA ASP A 365 27.43 -10.60 3.15
C ASP A 365 27.15 -12.12 3.21
N GLU A 366 26.76 -12.62 4.38
CA GLU A 366 26.33 -14.02 4.54
C GLU A 366 25.03 -14.31 3.79
N ALA A 367 24.03 -13.42 3.87
CA ALA A 367 22.80 -13.55 3.11
C ALA A 367 23.03 -13.60 1.59
N ARG A 368 23.96 -12.77 1.09
CA ARG A 368 24.41 -12.83 -0.31
C ARG A 368 24.99 -14.21 -0.62
N GLY A 369 25.90 -14.71 0.21
CA GLY A 369 26.53 -16.02 0.02
C GLY A 369 25.51 -17.16 -0.09
N VAL A 370 24.48 -17.16 0.76
CA VAL A 370 23.39 -18.14 0.71
C VAL A 370 22.64 -18.12 -0.64
N LEU A 371 22.37 -16.93 -1.19
CA LEU A 371 21.68 -16.81 -2.48
C LEU A 371 22.58 -17.21 -3.67
N GLU A 372 23.87 -16.89 -3.60
CA GLU A 372 24.87 -17.31 -4.59
C GLU A 372 25.02 -18.84 -4.60
N GLU A 373 25.08 -19.47 -3.42
CA GLU A 373 25.08 -20.93 -3.25
C GLU A 373 23.80 -21.58 -3.78
N ALA A 374 22.66 -20.90 -3.64
CA ALA A 374 21.38 -21.35 -4.19
C ALA A 374 21.29 -21.28 -5.72
N GLY A 375 22.25 -20.61 -6.38
CA GLY A 375 22.43 -20.59 -7.83
C GLY A 375 22.31 -19.22 -8.48
N ILE A 376 21.94 -18.17 -7.74
CA ILE A 376 21.79 -16.80 -8.26
C ILE A 376 23.14 -16.22 -8.66
N LYS A 377 23.19 -15.59 -9.84
CA LYS A 377 24.44 -15.04 -10.43
C LYS A 377 24.62 -13.54 -10.21
N SER A 378 23.55 -12.83 -9.89
CA SER A 378 23.60 -11.38 -9.70
C SER A 378 22.89 -10.99 -8.42
N VAL A 379 23.65 -10.83 -7.33
CA VAL A 379 23.13 -10.41 -6.03
C VAL A 379 23.73 -9.05 -5.64
N VAL A 380 22.86 -8.09 -5.35
CA VAL A 380 23.21 -6.76 -4.84
C VAL A 380 22.72 -6.66 -3.40
N ILE A 381 23.50 -6.00 -2.54
CA ILE A 381 23.11 -5.71 -1.16
C ILE A 381 22.67 -4.25 -1.06
N GLN A 382 21.48 -4.02 -0.53
CA GLN A 382 20.99 -2.70 -0.13
C GLN A 382 20.86 -2.66 1.39
N GLY A 383 21.90 -2.21 2.08
CA GLY A 383 21.94 -2.15 3.53
C GLY A 383 23.16 -1.39 4.06
N GLY A 384 23.24 -1.26 5.38
CA GLY A 384 24.35 -0.64 6.09
C GLY A 384 24.17 0.86 6.38
N ALA A 385 25.18 1.44 7.02
CA ALA A 385 25.13 2.79 7.59
C ALA A 385 24.87 3.94 6.58
N GLY A 386 25.06 3.68 5.29
CA GLY A 386 24.81 4.67 4.23
C GLY A 386 23.35 4.74 3.78
N ILE A 387 22.48 3.81 4.19
CA ILE A 387 21.06 3.82 3.84
C ILE A 387 20.29 4.64 4.89
N PRO A 388 19.48 5.64 4.48
CA PRO A 388 18.68 6.41 5.42
C PRO A 388 17.76 5.52 6.24
N ARG A 389 17.69 5.81 7.54
CA ARG A 389 16.76 5.12 8.45
C ARG A 389 15.32 5.57 8.17
N ALA A 390 14.39 4.71 8.53
CA ALA A 390 12.98 5.08 8.58
C ALA A 390 12.77 6.24 9.57
N LEU A 391 11.73 7.03 9.34
CA LEU A 391 11.36 8.11 10.24
C LEU A 391 10.99 7.54 11.62
N ASP A 392 11.63 8.05 12.68
CA ASP A 392 11.25 7.73 14.04
C ASP A 392 9.85 8.30 14.34
N PRO A 393 8.95 7.55 14.97
CA PRO A 393 7.65 8.06 15.41
C PRO A 393 7.68 9.41 16.14
N LEU A 394 8.70 9.66 16.95
CA LEU A 394 8.83 10.89 17.73
C LEU A 394 9.36 12.07 16.91
N ASP A 395 9.92 11.80 15.73
CA ASP A 395 10.41 12.80 14.78
C ASP A 395 9.35 13.19 13.73
N LEU A 396 8.10 12.70 13.87
CA LEU A 396 7.01 13.13 13.01
C LEU A 396 6.84 14.64 13.10
N VAL A 397 7.12 15.33 11.99
CA VAL A 397 6.86 16.76 11.86
C VAL A 397 5.35 16.95 11.87
N LEU A 398 4.81 17.24 13.04
CA LEU A 398 3.45 17.71 13.18
C LEU A 398 3.42 19.09 12.53
N GLY A 399 2.77 19.18 11.37
CA GLY A 399 2.53 20.47 10.75
C GLY A 399 1.87 21.37 11.78
N THR A 400 2.60 22.38 12.23
CA THR A 400 2.01 23.56 12.87
C THR A 400 1.10 24.14 11.82
N GLU A 401 -0.22 24.09 12.02
CA GLU A 401 -1.17 24.75 11.14
C GLU A 401 -0.86 26.26 11.11
N GLU A 402 -0.08 26.69 10.13
CA GLU A 402 -0.20 27.98 9.46
C GLU A 402 -0.05 27.72 7.95
N PHE A 403 -1.17 27.40 7.30
CA PHE A 403 -1.35 27.49 5.86
C PHE A 403 -2.50 28.45 5.56
#